data_AF-A0A5J5ID91-F1
#
_entry.id   AF-A0A5J5ID91-F1
#
_cell.length_a   1.000
_cell.length_b   1.000
_cell.length_c   1.000
_cell.angle_alpha   90.00
_cell.angle_beta   90.00
_cell.angle_gamma   90.00
#
_symmetry.space_group_name_H-M   'P 1'
#
loop_
_entity.id
_entity.type
_entity.pdbx_description
1 polymer ?
#
loop_
_entity_poly.entity_id
_entity_poly.type
_entity_poly.pdbx_seq_one_letter_code
_entity_poly.pdbx_strand_id
1 'polypeptide(L)'
;MQTAKKFDEITDMPEDLPYIFLLIPFDPKMNTKTGFEKVVNAAAAKNENELMRKYPEDKVRPVVVKLHRVIKNLDQNTHKKSIAIIVSPLIEKVYYFDYTSPLQWNSYDIASPLS
;
A
#
# COMPACT_ATOMS: atom_id res chain seq x y z
N MET A 1 -18.01 11.88 -6.66
CA MET A 1 -18.39 10.46 -6.82
C MET A 1 -17.20 9.51 -7.13
N GLN A 2 -15.92 9.90 -6.98
CA GLN A 2 -14.77 9.06 -7.41
C GLN A 2 -13.90 8.45 -6.30
N THR A 3 -14.14 8.75 -5.02
CA THR A 3 -13.22 8.34 -3.94
C THR A 3 -13.67 7.12 -3.14
N ALA A 4 -14.99 6.88 -2.99
CA ALA A 4 -15.50 5.66 -2.34
C ALA A 4 -15.20 4.41 -3.19
N LYS A 5 -15.40 4.51 -4.52
CA LYS A 5 -15.11 3.42 -5.48
C LYS A 5 -13.67 2.87 -5.40
N LYS A 6 -12.70 3.65 -4.90
CA LYS A 6 -11.27 3.28 -4.92
C LYS A 6 -10.87 2.35 -3.79
N PHE A 7 -11.61 2.36 -2.67
CA PHE A 7 -11.45 1.38 -1.59
C PHE A 7 -12.35 0.17 -1.78
N ASP A 8 -13.50 0.32 -2.44
CA ASP A 8 -14.39 -0.79 -2.78
C ASP A 8 -13.67 -1.90 -3.59
N GLU A 9 -12.73 -1.50 -4.48
CA GLU A 9 -11.84 -2.43 -5.23
C GLU A 9 -11.00 -3.36 -4.33
N ILE A 10 -10.71 -2.95 -3.09
CA ILE A 10 -9.89 -3.73 -2.14
C ILE A 10 -10.78 -4.70 -1.35
N THR A 11 -12.00 -4.28 -0.99
CA THR A 11 -12.97 -5.10 -0.24
C THR A 11 -13.61 -6.22 -1.06
N ASP A 12 -13.69 -6.06 -2.39
CA ASP A 12 -14.21 -7.09 -3.31
C ASP A 12 -13.14 -8.09 -3.78
N MET A 13 -11.96 -8.10 -3.16
CA MET A 13 -10.89 -8.99 -3.59
C MET A 13 -11.19 -10.45 -3.17
N PRO A 14 -11.15 -11.43 -4.11
CA PRO A 14 -11.37 -12.83 -3.78
C PRO A 14 -10.43 -13.32 -2.66
N GLU A 15 -10.97 -14.03 -1.67
CA GLU A 15 -10.19 -14.52 -0.51
C GLU A 15 -9.01 -15.44 -0.91
N ASP A 16 -9.09 -16.07 -2.08
CA ASP A 16 -8.11 -17.03 -2.58
C ASP A 16 -6.91 -16.40 -3.32
N LEU A 17 -6.91 -15.07 -3.49
CA LEU A 17 -5.83 -14.35 -4.14
C LEU A 17 -4.83 -13.78 -3.13
N PRO A 18 -3.52 -13.97 -3.33
CA PRO A 18 -2.51 -13.33 -2.49
C PRO A 18 -2.53 -11.81 -2.67
N TYR A 19 -2.41 -11.06 -1.59
CA TYR A 19 -2.12 -9.64 -1.62
C TYR A 19 -1.08 -9.26 -0.57
N ILE A 20 -0.40 -8.15 -0.82
CA ILE A 20 0.47 -7.49 0.14
C ILE A 20 -0.09 -6.09 0.38
N PHE A 21 -0.29 -5.75 1.65
CA PHE A 21 -0.58 -4.40 2.10
C PHE A 21 0.53 -3.92 3.04
N LEU A 22 1.37 -3.01 2.56
CA LEU A 22 2.38 -2.36 3.36
C LEU A 22 1.85 -1.02 3.82
N LEU A 23 1.82 -0.78 5.13
CA LEU A 23 1.70 0.55 5.70
C LEU A 23 3.02 0.88 6.40
N ILE A 24 3.75 1.85 5.86
CA ILE A 24 5.07 2.26 6.32
C ILE A 24 4.94 3.68 6.86
N PRO A 25 4.88 3.86 8.19
CA PRO A 25 4.96 5.18 8.80
C PRO A 25 6.28 5.85 8.42
N PHE A 26 6.28 7.17 8.35
CA PHE A 26 7.51 7.93 8.20
C PHE A 26 8.48 7.61 9.35
N ASP A 27 9.69 7.19 9.00
CA ASP A 27 10.83 7.03 9.90
C ASP A 27 11.91 8.06 9.49
N PRO A 28 12.51 8.84 10.41
CA PRO A 28 13.60 9.77 10.10
C PRO A 28 14.75 9.17 9.27
N LYS A 29 15.01 7.86 9.35
CA LYS A 29 16.00 7.15 8.49
C LYS A 29 15.62 7.25 7.01
N MET A 30 14.33 7.36 6.70
CA MET A 30 13.83 7.51 5.34
C MET A 30 14.27 8.82 4.70
N ASN A 31 14.74 9.83 5.45
CA ASN A 31 15.19 11.12 4.90
C ASN A 31 16.35 11.02 3.88
N THR A 32 17.00 9.86 3.79
CA THR A 32 18.01 9.58 2.76
C THR A 32 17.50 8.51 1.82
N LYS A 33 17.90 8.55 0.55
CA LYS A 33 17.55 7.51 -0.43
C LYS A 33 17.90 6.10 0.07
N THR A 34 19.13 5.90 0.56
CA THR A 34 19.57 4.59 1.07
C THR A 34 18.75 4.15 2.28
N GLY A 35 18.42 5.06 3.20
CA GLY A 35 17.60 4.72 4.37
C GLY A 35 16.15 4.41 4.00
N PHE A 36 15.59 5.17 3.05
CA PHE A 36 14.29 4.89 2.44
C PHE A 36 14.23 3.49 1.84
N GLU A 37 15.17 3.17 0.94
CA GLU A 37 15.26 1.86 0.30
C GLU A 37 15.39 0.74 1.34
N LYS A 38 16.22 0.92 2.38
CA LYS A 38 16.36 -0.07 3.46
C LYS A 38 15.05 -0.32 4.21
N VAL A 39 14.31 0.73 4.56
CA VAL A 39 13.05 0.61 5.29
C VAL A 39 11.98 -0.07 4.43
N VAL A 40 11.82 0.36 3.18
CA VAL A 40 10.80 -0.20 2.27
C VAL A 40 11.11 -1.66 1.93
N ASN A 41 12.36 -1.99 1.63
CA ASN A 41 12.75 -3.37 1.32
C ASN A 41 12.62 -4.30 2.54
N ALA A 42 12.89 -3.81 3.76
CA ALA A 42 12.68 -4.61 4.96
C ALA A 42 11.19 -4.92 5.20
N ALA A 43 10.30 -3.93 4.99
CA ALA A 43 8.85 -4.13 5.09
C ALA A 43 8.32 -5.11 4.03
N ALA A 44 8.83 -5.00 2.80
CA ALA A 44 8.52 -5.90 1.69
C ALA A 44 8.95 -7.34 2.00
N ALA A 45 10.23 -7.55 2.34
CA ALA A 45 10.78 -8.87 2.65
C ALA A 45 10.01 -9.60 3.77
N LYS A 46 9.55 -8.86 4.79
CA LYS A 46 8.71 -9.44 5.85
C LYS A 46 7.38 -9.97 5.29
N ASN A 47 6.68 -9.16 4.49
CA ASN A 47 5.37 -9.53 3.93
C ASN A 47 5.48 -10.64 2.87
N GLU A 48 6.55 -10.64 2.07
CA GLU A 48 6.81 -11.71 1.11
C GLU A 48 6.95 -13.08 1.79
N ASN A 49 7.70 -13.12 2.90
CA ASN A 49 7.85 -14.32 3.71
C ASN A 49 6.51 -14.78 4.32
N GLU A 50 5.66 -13.86 4.73
CA GLU A 50 4.32 -14.18 5.22
C GLU A 50 3.43 -14.74 4.09
N LEU A 51 3.50 -14.14 2.89
CA LEU A 51 2.71 -14.58 1.74
C LEU A 51 3.13 -15.96 1.23
N MET A 52 4.45 -16.23 1.17
CA MET A 52 5.01 -17.54 0.80
C MET A 52 4.62 -18.67 1.76
N ARG A 53 4.28 -18.35 3.02
CA ARG A 53 3.78 -19.34 3.99
C ARG A 53 2.30 -19.67 3.80
N LYS A 54 1.53 -18.77 3.18
CA LYS A 54 0.06 -18.88 3.07
C LYS A 54 -0.39 -19.39 1.70
N TYR A 55 0.36 -19.11 0.64
CA TYR A 55 -0.03 -19.46 -0.73
C TYR A 55 1.09 -20.23 -1.45
N PRO A 56 0.73 -21.10 -2.41
CA PRO A 56 1.68 -21.72 -3.33
C PRO A 56 2.56 -20.70 -4.05
N GLU A 57 3.82 -21.07 -4.31
CA GLU A 57 4.83 -20.18 -4.91
C GLU A 57 4.37 -19.60 -6.27
N ASP A 58 3.70 -20.38 -7.10
CA ASP A 58 3.20 -19.97 -8.41
C ASP A 58 2.15 -18.85 -8.32
N LYS A 59 1.34 -18.82 -7.24
CA LYS A 59 0.43 -17.72 -6.93
C LYS A 59 1.16 -16.50 -6.34
N VAL A 60 2.19 -16.72 -5.52
CA VAL A 60 2.92 -15.63 -4.82
C VAL A 60 3.87 -14.87 -5.75
N ARG A 61 4.63 -15.59 -6.58
CA ARG A 61 5.66 -15.04 -7.47
C ARG A 61 5.21 -13.83 -8.29
N PRO A 62 4.05 -13.81 -8.98
CA PRO A 62 3.62 -12.63 -9.74
C PRO A 62 3.35 -11.41 -8.85
N VAL A 63 2.88 -11.61 -7.61
CA VAL A 63 2.65 -10.52 -6.65
C VAL A 63 3.97 -9.94 -6.15
N VAL A 64 4.94 -10.80 -5.84
CA VAL A 64 6.29 -10.38 -5.39
C VAL A 64 7.03 -9.61 -6.48
N VAL A 65 7.02 -10.11 -7.72
CA VAL A 65 7.62 -9.41 -8.86
C VAL A 65 6.97 -8.03 -9.06
N LYS A 66 5.65 -7.95 -8.92
CA LYS A 66 4.91 -6.70 -9.01
C LYS A 66 5.29 -5.75 -7.86
N LEU A 67 5.41 -6.23 -6.63
CA LEU A 67 5.84 -5.44 -5.47
C LEU A 67 7.24 -4.85 -5.68
N HIS A 68 8.21 -5.65 -6.11
CA HIS A 68 9.56 -5.17 -6.38
C HIS A 68 9.60 -4.10 -7.48
N ARG A 69 8.77 -4.26 -8.53
CA ARG A 69 8.61 -3.25 -9.57
C ARG A 69 8.04 -1.94 -8.99
N VAL A 70 7.02 -2.02 -8.15
CA VAL A 70 6.43 -0.85 -7.47
C VAL A 70 7.50 -0.14 -6.65
N ILE A 71 8.22 -0.87 -5.80
CA ILE A 71 9.24 -0.32 -4.90
C ILE A 71 10.34 0.40 -5.69
N LYS A 72 10.81 -0.20 -6.78
CA LYS A 72 11.82 0.39 -7.66
C LYS A 72 11.36 1.71 -8.31
N ASN A 73 10.06 1.86 -8.53
CA ASN A 73 9.46 3.02 -9.20
C ASN A 73 8.85 4.04 -8.23
N LEU A 74 9.01 3.86 -6.90
CA LEU A 74 8.54 4.85 -5.93
C LEU A 74 9.22 6.20 -6.17
N ASP A 75 8.43 7.28 -6.07
CA ASP A 75 8.94 8.63 -6.19
C ASP A 75 9.93 8.93 -5.05
N GLN A 76 11.20 9.14 -5.41
CA GLN A 76 12.30 9.37 -4.47
C GLN A 76 12.19 10.72 -3.73
N ASN A 77 11.32 11.62 -4.18
CA ASN A 77 11.03 12.89 -3.49
C ASN A 77 10.07 12.70 -2.30
N THR A 78 9.54 11.50 -2.10
CA THR A 78 8.57 11.18 -1.04
C THR A 78 9.22 10.65 0.25
N HIS A 79 10.53 10.78 0.39
CA HIS A 79 11.33 10.33 1.54
C HIS A 79 10.91 10.91 2.91
N LYS A 80 10.03 11.93 2.93
CA LYS A 80 9.43 12.55 4.14
C LYS A 80 7.98 12.16 4.38
N LYS A 81 7.45 11.19 3.64
CA LYS A 81 6.04 10.79 3.68
C LYS A 81 5.93 9.37 4.22
N SER A 82 4.83 9.08 4.89
CA SER A 82 4.41 7.70 5.13
C SER A 82 3.88 7.13 3.81
N ILE A 83 3.98 5.81 3.63
CA ILE A 83 3.61 5.14 2.37
C ILE A 83 2.64 4.01 2.68
N ALA A 84 1.58 3.90 1.87
CA ALA A 84 0.84 2.65 1.74
C ALA A 84 1.04 2.05 0.35
N ILE A 85 1.34 0.75 0.31
CA ILE A 85 1.50 0.00 -0.94
C ILE A 85 0.54 -1.18 -0.89
N ILE A 86 -0.31 -1.31 -1.91
CA ILE A 86 -1.22 -2.44 -2.08
C ILE A 86 -0.89 -3.12 -3.40
N VAL A 87 -0.60 -4.42 -3.34
CA VAL A 87 -0.27 -5.22 -4.51
C VAL A 87 -1.01 -6.55 -4.44
N SER A 88 -1.68 -6.89 -5.52
CA SER A 88 -2.28 -8.22 -5.74
C SER A 88 -2.16 -8.60 -7.23
N PRO A 89 -2.62 -9.77 -7.67
CA PRO A 89 -2.70 -10.09 -9.09
C PRO A 89 -3.50 -9.04 -9.88
N LEU A 90 -4.54 -8.47 -9.28
CA LEU A 90 -5.49 -7.57 -9.94
C LEU A 90 -5.17 -6.08 -9.74
N ILE A 91 -4.59 -5.71 -8.61
CA ILE A 91 -4.40 -4.30 -8.24
C ILE A 91 -2.94 -3.96 -7.93
N GLU A 92 -2.59 -2.70 -8.18
CA GLU A 92 -1.33 -2.07 -7.82
C GLU A 92 -1.64 -0.61 -7.45
N LYS A 93 -1.47 -0.24 -6.18
CA LYS A 93 -1.71 1.13 -5.71
C LYS A 93 -0.63 1.56 -4.73
N VAL A 94 -0.21 2.82 -4.86
CA VAL A 94 0.70 3.48 -3.92
C VAL A 94 0.03 4.76 -3.43
N TYR A 95 0.04 4.98 -2.13
CA TYR A 95 -0.43 6.18 -1.48
C TYR A 95 0.69 6.79 -0.65
N TYR A 96 0.78 8.10 -0.67
CA TYR A 96 1.72 8.86 0.14
C TYR A 96 0.94 9.74 1.11
N PHE A 97 1.32 9.70 2.37
CA PHE A 97 0.69 10.49 3.43
C PHE A 97 1.71 11.41 4.05
N ASP A 98 1.36 12.69 4.17
CA ASP A 98 2.08 13.64 4.99
C ASP A 98 1.12 14.27 5.99
N TYR A 99 1.67 14.80 7.09
CA TYR A 99 0.90 15.49 8.13
C TYR A 99 0.54 16.93 7.73
N THR A 100 1.05 17.40 6.59
CA THR A 100 0.93 18.77 6.10
C THR A 100 -0.23 18.96 5.14
N SER A 101 -0.70 17.89 4.50
CA SER A 101 -1.89 17.89 3.67
C SER A 101 -3.08 17.90 4.62
N PRO A 102 -3.89 18.98 4.64
CA PRO A 102 -5.14 18.96 5.38
C PRO A 102 -5.94 17.78 4.88
N LEU A 103 -6.45 16.95 5.80
CA LEU A 103 -7.56 16.06 5.46
C LEU A 103 -8.66 16.97 4.93
N GLN A 104 -8.85 17.00 3.60
CA GLN A 104 -10.10 17.52 3.05
C GLN A 104 -11.16 16.52 3.47
N TRP A 105 -11.75 16.75 4.65
CA TRP A 105 -13.02 16.18 5.05
C TRP A 105 -14.04 16.68 4.03
N ASN A 106 -14.07 16.08 2.84
CA ASN A 106 -15.26 16.15 2.03
C ASN A 106 -16.35 15.50 2.87
N SER A 107 -17.29 16.33 3.29
CA SER A 107 -18.55 15.98 3.93
C SER A 107 -19.03 14.64 3.40
N TYR A 108 -18.77 13.59 4.16
CA TYR A 108 -19.55 12.37 4.01
C TYR A 108 -20.95 12.79 4.43
N ASP A 109 -21.89 12.73 3.49
CA ASP A 109 -23.30 12.52 3.81
C ASP A 109 -23.36 11.21 4.60
N ILE A 110 -23.08 11.30 5.89
CA ILE A 110 -23.65 10.40 6.88
C ILE A 110 -25.13 10.71 6.76
N ALA A 111 -25.82 9.91 5.95
CA ALA A 111 -27.26 9.86 5.90
C ALA A 111 -27.75 9.97 7.34
N SER A 112 -28.43 11.08 7.64
CA SER A 112 -29.04 11.28 8.94
C SER A 112 -29.93 10.07 9.21
N PRO A 113 -29.78 9.38 10.35
CA PRO A 113 -30.74 8.36 10.69
C PRO A 113 -32.10 9.05 10.82
N LEU A 114 -33.07 8.48 10.10
CA LEU A 114 -34.49 8.84 10.04
C LEU A 114 -35.00 9.50 11.34
N SER A 115 -35.60 10.67 11.20
CA SER A 115 -36.54 11.25 12.15
C SER A 115 -37.89 11.43 11.47
#